data_AF-A0A315W5V0-F1
#
_entry.id   AF-A0A315W5V0-F1
#
_cell.length_a   1.000
_cell.length_b   1.000
_cell.length_c   1.000
_cell.angle_alpha   90.00
_cell.angle_beta   90.00
_cell.angle_gamma   90.00
#
_symmetry.space_group_name_H-M   'P 1'
#
loop_
_entity.id
_entity.type
_entity.pdbx_description
1 polymer ?
#
loop_
_entity_poly.entity_id
_entity_poly.type
_entity_poly.pdbx_seq_one_letter_code
_entity_poly.pdbx_strand_id
1 'polypeptide(L)'
;MGKRQNASDWLLNSVSRTTQTKRKASQTTELWGPFSFRQIKQFSSEFKMEKKNEEKKRFDKIVFSDHDEELSSSRDVKTEASIEEPATCGSEHTRDVKTDSEHATSHSQSVIFETDRGNSGRYLGLNLDTPKPESPTQAGDGSTAAAGGTDDKTVQYEDSLQDLDTQRDEARKLNRQLQMKLAEYFHNTVIDGGQQVAGRPEEEQRREYERSVQVLSELKQQLSTASQEAQRQAEELRSQARDKLGKVEAEWELFLALKRDAALAALSPRLGTDLARSKVQAVLTAEQLRQNQLTRLRLKHFSLRSRIQRLEAELRGQDPQRVQAEQLQASLLERKKQAGREREESRKLQRRISSSLEVLSNVREKLLWSQAEVRAKRQQLAEAEVLVAERRNVLTQARLERNRLQRANGSLNQRCGLLGDRDLLLDLEQTLGASQLLEKHLEELRLRKAEVTARCGSSSATEASDERGLLLADCIRHTWGGYELRSFLGHHQCLPPEFQPKFSPRAIYEWYQRSQENCENLKW
;
A
#
# COMPACT_ATOMS: atom_id res chain seq x y z
N MET A 1 -39.27 10.91 10.94
CA MET A 1 -39.58 9.71 11.76
C MET A 1 -39.19 8.46 10.97
N GLY A 2 -37.93 8.02 11.04
CA GLY A 2 -37.42 6.85 10.31
C GLY A 2 -36.69 5.92 11.27
N LYS A 3 -37.26 4.74 11.52
CA LYS A 3 -36.79 3.76 12.50
C LYS A 3 -35.55 3.02 11.96
N ARG A 4 -34.47 3.05 12.75
CA ARG A 4 -33.31 2.16 12.61
C ARG A 4 -33.70 0.76 13.10
N GLN A 5 -33.45 -0.27 12.28
CA GLN A 5 -33.47 -1.66 12.73
C GLN A 5 -32.03 -2.12 12.92
N ASN A 6 -31.76 -2.68 14.11
CA ASN A 6 -30.46 -3.18 14.53
C ASN A 6 -30.18 -4.55 13.90
N ALA A 7 -28.96 -4.71 13.38
CA ALA A 7 -28.42 -5.98 12.92
C ALA A 7 -27.60 -6.60 14.05
N SER A 8 -28.23 -7.46 14.85
CA SER A 8 -27.55 -8.30 15.82
C SER A 8 -28.35 -9.58 16.05
N ASP A 9 -28.43 -10.45 15.04
CA ASP A 9 -29.07 -11.76 15.15
C ASP A 9 -28.53 -12.79 14.15
N TRP A 10 -27.21 -12.81 13.95
CA TRP A 10 -26.54 -13.84 13.14
C TRP A 10 -25.32 -14.41 13.84
N LEU A 11 -25.53 -15.09 14.97
CA LEU A 11 -24.55 -16.02 15.54
C LEU A 11 -25.29 -17.12 16.29
N LEU A 12 -25.74 -18.15 15.57
CA LEU A 12 -25.95 -19.52 16.05
C LEU A 12 -26.47 -20.37 14.88
N ASN A 13 -25.55 -21.00 14.13
CA ASN A 13 -25.71 -22.34 13.53
C ASN A 13 -24.57 -22.64 12.54
N SER A 14 -23.59 -23.41 12.99
CA SER A 14 -22.84 -24.36 12.15
C SER A 14 -21.97 -25.27 13.02
N VAL A 15 -22.61 -26.15 13.78
CA VAL A 15 -21.97 -27.35 14.33
C VAL A 15 -22.33 -28.52 13.41
N SER A 16 -21.31 -29.31 13.08
CA SER A 16 -21.32 -30.65 12.46
C SER A 16 -21.00 -30.71 10.97
N ARG A 17 -19.72 -31.00 10.65
CA ARG A 17 -19.35 -32.29 10.02
C ARG A 17 -17.84 -32.44 9.85
N THR A 18 -17.38 -33.65 10.19
CA THR A 18 -16.18 -34.37 9.72
C THR A 18 -14.83 -33.74 10.08
N THR A 19 -13.98 -34.39 10.88
CA THR A 19 -13.19 -35.52 10.41
C THR A 19 -12.82 -36.52 11.52
N GLN A 20 -12.92 -37.82 11.17
CA GLN A 20 -12.13 -38.88 11.79
C GLN A 20 -10.67 -38.72 11.34
N THR A 21 -9.73 -38.61 12.29
CA THR A 21 -8.38 -39.16 12.12
C THR A 21 -7.83 -39.62 13.46
N LYS A 22 -7.49 -40.90 13.46
CA LYS A 22 -6.87 -41.72 14.50
C LYS A 22 -5.79 -41.00 15.30
N ARG A 23 -5.97 -40.99 16.63
CA ARG A 23 -4.92 -40.78 17.62
C ARG A 23 -3.88 -41.91 17.51
N LYS A 24 -2.61 -41.54 17.30
CA LYS A 24 -1.46 -42.22 17.91
C LYS A 24 -0.85 -41.23 18.88
N ALA A 25 -1.08 -41.47 20.16
CA ALA A 25 -0.39 -40.79 21.24
C ALA A 25 1.00 -41.43 21.38
N SER A 26 2.04 -40.65 21.15
CA SER A 26 3.35 -40.89 21.75
C SER A 26 3.68 -39.66 22.58
N GLN A 27 3.94 -39.89 23.86
CA GLN A 27 4.43 -38.92 24.82
C GLN A 27 5.82 -38.46 24.38
N THR A 28 6.00 -37.15 24.22
CA THR A 28 7.30 -36.48 24.35
C THR A 28 7.05 -35.10 24.91
N THR A 29 7.15 -35.02 26.24
CA THR A 29 7.25 -33.77 26.98
C THR A 29 8.69 -33.29 26.83
N GLU A 30 8.99 -32.55 25.76
CA GLU A 30 10.26 -31.82 25.64
C GLU A 30 10.00 -30.32 25.70
N LEU A 31 10.70 -29.68 26.65
CA LEU A 31 10.77 -28.24 26.81
C LEU A 31 11.15 -27.57 25.49
N TRP A 32 10.25 -26.75 24.94
CA TRP A 32 10.60 -25.81 23.88
C TRP A 32 11.39 -24.64 24.49
N GLY A 33 12.72 -24.73 24.40
CA GLY A 33 13.60 -23.58 24.55
C GLY A 33 13.47 -22.61 23.36
N PRO A 34 13.88 -21.34 23.52
CA PRO A 34 13.77 -20.34 22.47
C PRO A 34 14.61 -20.72 21.25
N PHE A 35 14.00 -20.63 20.06
CA PHE A 35 14.67 -20.85 18.77
C PHE A 35 15.99 -20.08 18.70
N SER A 36 17.09 -20.81 18.55
CA SER A 36 18.42 -20.23 18.42
C SER A 36 18.51 -19.43 17.12
N PHE A 37 19.09 -18.23 17.21
CA PHE A 37 19.39 -17.34 16.08
C PHE A 37 20.14 -18.06 14.93
N ARG A 38 20.83 -19.18 15.20
CA ARG A 38 21.46 -20.01 14.17
C ARG A 38 20.45 -20.70 13.25
N GLN A 39 19.33 -21.19 13.76
CA GLN A 39 18.30 -21.89 12.96
C GLN A 39 17.58 -20.92 12.01
N ILE A 40 17.30 -19.69 12.45
CA ILE A 40 16.70 -18.64 11.61
C ILE A 40 17.65 -18.23 10.48
N LYS A 41 18.96 -18.20 10.76
CA LYS A 41 19.99 -17.87 9.77
C LYS A 41 20.13 -18.97 8.71
N GLN A 42 19.99 -20.24 9.11
CA GLN A 42 20.05 -21.39 8.21
C GLN A 42 18.83 -21.45 7.28
N PHE A 43 17.63 -21.20 7.82
CA PHE A 43 16.40 -21.10 7.02
C PHE A 43 16.45 -19.93 6.01
N SER A 44 17.02 -18.79 6.42
CA SER A 44 17.18 -17.63 5.54
C SER A 44 18.22 -17.83 4.44
N SER A 45 19.25 -18.66 4.67
CA SER A 45 20.22 -19.02 3.64
C SER A 45 19.67 -20.01 2.62
N GLU A 46 18.87 -20.98 3.05
CA GLU A 46 18.22 -21.95 2.13
C GLU A 46 17.22 -21.24 1.21
N PHE A 47 16.40 -20.33 1.76
CA PHE A 47 15.46 -19.54 0.98
C PHE A 47 16.14 -18.59 -0.04
N LYS A 48 17.36 -18.13 0.26
CA LYS A 48 18.16 -17.30 -0.67
C LYS A 48 18.78 -18.10 -1.81
N MET A 49 19.10 -19.37 -1.59
CA MET A 49 19.66 -20.25 -2.62
C MET A 49 18.59 -20.73 -3.60
N GLU A 50 17.37 -20.99 -3.12
CA GLU A 50 16.26 -21.41 -3.97
C GLU A 50 15.81 -20.31 -4.93
N LYS A 51 15.75 -19.04 -4.45
CA LYS A 51 15.42 -17.89 -5.30
C LYS A 51 16.45 -17.61 -6.40
N LYS A 52 17.75 -17.80 -6.10
CA LYS A 52 18.82 -17.67 -7.11
C LYS A 52 18.74 -18.76 -8.19
N ASN A 53 18.24 -19.94 -7.84
CA ASN A 53 18.12 -21.06 -8.79
C ASN A 53 16.95 -20.87 -9.76
N GLU A 54 15.84 -20.27 -9.31
CA GLU A 54 14.72 -19.90 -10.19
C GLU A 54 15.05 -18.76 -11.15
N GLU A 55 15.82 -17.75 -10.70
CA GLU A 55 16.25 -16.65 -11.57
C GLU A 55 17.23 -17.14 -12.66
N LYS A 56 18.12 -18.09 -12.34
CA LYS A 56 19.04 -18.69 -13.32
C LYS A 56 18.29 -19.52 -14.37
N LYS A 57 17.28 -20.31 -13.96
CA LYS A 57 16.41 -21.06 -14.90
C LYS A 57 15.58 -20.15 -15.82
N ARG A 58 15.23 -18.94 -15.39
CA ARG A 58 14.55 -17.97 -16.25
C ARG A 58 15.48 -17.34 -17.28
N PHE A 59 16.75 -17.14 -16.95
CA PHE A 59 17.73 -16.56 -17.88
C PHE A 59 18.08 -17.52 -19.02
N ASP A 60 18.28 -18.81 -18.70
CA ASP A 60 18.60 -19.83 -19.72
C ASP A 60 17.43 -20.08 -20.69
N LYS A 61 16.18 -19.79 -20.28
CA LYS A 61 15.01 -19.93 -21.15
C LYS A 61 14.85 -18.77 -22.15
N ILE A 62 15.44 -17.61 -21.89
CA ILE A 62 15.35 -16.43 -22.76
C ILE A 62 16.45 -16.43 -23.84
N VAL A 63 17.57 -17.10 -23.59
CA VAL A 63 18.75 -17.04 -24.48
C VAL A 63 18.70 -18.03 -25.66
N PHE A 64 17.76 -18.99 -25.68
CA PHE A 64 17.70 -20.05 -26.70
C PHE A 64 16.43 -20.07 -27.56
N SER A 65 15.66 -18.98 -27.67
CA SER A 65 14.41 -18.98 -28.46
C SER A 65 14.45 -18.20 -29.78
N ASP A 66 15.56 -17.56 -30.13
CA ASP A 66 15.65 -16.74 -31.35
C ASP A 66 16.76 -17.26 -32.28
N HIS A 67 16.53 -18.40 -32.92
CA HIS A 67 17.06 -18.71 -34.26
C HIS A 67 16.41 -19.99 -34.77
N ASP A 68 15.52 -19.82 -35.74
CA ASP A 68 15.35 -20.65 -36.95
C ASP A 68 13.96 -20.31 -37.51
N GLU A 69 13.91 -19.76 -38.73
CA GLU A 69 12.85 -19.88 -39.74
C GLU A 69 13.34 -19.08 -40.96
N GLU A 70 14.23 -19.73 -41.70
CA GLU A 70 14.59 -19.36 -43.07
C GLU A 70 13.46 -19.77 -44.04
N LEU A 71 13.12 -18.82 -44.92
CA LEU A 71 12.91 -19.00 -46.36
C LEU A 71 12.46 -20.39 -46.87
N SER A 72 11.23 -20.48 -47.34
CA SER A 72 10.92 -21.34 -48.49
C SER A 72 9.93 -20.68 -49.46
N SER A 73 10.50 -20.33 -50.59
CA SER A 73 9.89 -19.88 -51.83
C SER A 73 9.74 -21.10 -52.77
N SER A 74 8.69 -21.05 -53.60
CA SER A 74 8.63 -21.57 -54.98
C SER A 74 7.67 -22.75 -55.26
N ARG A 75 6.63 -22.39 -56.04
CA ARG A 75 6.05 -23.04 -57.24
C ARG A 75 6.09 -24.57 -57.34
N ASP A 76 4.92 -25.13 -57.68
CA ASP A 76 4.74 -25.78 -58.99
C ASP A 76 3.29 -25.81 -59.48
N VAL A 77 3.18 -25.69 -60.80
CA VAL A 77 1.97 -25.69 -61.64
C VAL A 77 1.68 -27.12 -62.11
N LYS A 78 0.40 -27.54 -62.14
CA LYS A 78 -0.06 -28.52 -63.12
C LYS A 78 -1.55 -28.41 -63.45
N THR A 79 -1.78 -28.68 -64.73
CA THR A 79 -2.87 -28.31 -65.64
C THR A 79 -3.96 -29.40 -65.71
N GLU A 80 -5.21 -28.95 -65.88
CA GLU A 80 -6.39 -29.54 -66.59
C GLU A 80 -6.92 -30.97 -66.30
N ALA A 81 -8.25 -31.08 -66.12
CA ALA A 81 -9.17 -31.65 -67.12
C ALA A 81 -10.66 -31.48 -66.72
N SER A 82 -11.47 -31.12 -67.72
CA SER A 82 -12.94 -30.97 -67.75
C SER A 82 -13.72 -32.28 -67.54
N ILE A 83 -15.02 -32.19 -67.21
CA ILE A 83 -16.17 -32.81 -67.91
C ILE A 83 -17.49 -32.47 -67.18
N GLU A 84 -18.55 -32.44 -67.99
CA GLU A 84 -19.88 -31.84 -67.90
C GLU A 84 -20.89 -32.46 -66.90
N GLU A 85 -21.97 -31.68 -66.70
CA GLU A 85 -23.35 -31.91 -66.21
C GLU A 85 -24.05 -33.24 -66.65
N PRO A 86 -25.36 -33.55 -66.36
CA PRO A 86 -26.43 -32.79 -65.68
C PRO A 86 -27.35 -33.55 -64.69
N ALA A 87 -28.15 -32.74 -63.97
CA ALA A 87 -29.55 -32.92 -63.54
C ALA A 87 -30.05 -34.27 -62.98
N THR A 88 -30.66 -34.23 -61.79
CA THR A 88 -32.11 -34.57 -61.64
C THR A 88 -32.70 -33.98 -60.35
N CYS A 89 -33.91 -33.40 -60.50
CA CYS A 89 -34.84 -32.96 -59.47
C CYS A 89 -35.57 -34.13 -58.77
N GLY A 90 -36.12 -33.84 -57.59
CA GLY A 90 -37.22 -34.58 -56.94
C GLY A 90 -37.15 -34.40 -55.42
N SER A 91 -37.84 -33.41 -54.86
CA SER A 91 -39.23 -33.51 -54.32
C SER A 91 -39.29 -34.41 -53.07
N GLU A 92 -39.93 -34.09 -51.95
CA GLU A 92 -40.75 -33.00 -51.42
C GLU A 92 -41.05 -33.41 -49.96
N HIS A 93 -41.82 -32.57 -49.26
CA HIS A 93 -42.57 -32.84 -48.04
C HIS A 93 -41.84 -32.65 -46.70
N THR A 94 -42.35 -31.90 -45.74
CA THR A 94 -43.50 -30.97 -45.64
C THR A 94 -43.49 -30.47 -44.19
N ARG A 95 -44.09 -29.29 -44.00
CA ARG A 95 -44.74 -28.80 -42.78
C ARG A 95 -43.82 -28.25 -41.69
N ASP A 96 -44.11 -27.11 -41.08
CA ASP A 96 -45.08 -26.03 -41.34
C ASP A 96 -44.85 -25.00 -40.22
N VAL A 97 -44.89 -23.70 -40.56
CA VAL A 97 -45.80 -22.68 -39.96
C VAL A 97 -45.56 -22.39 -38.47
N LYS A 98 -45.38 -21.16 -37.96
CA LYS A 98 -45.75 -19.77 -38.32
C LYS A 98 -45.25 -18.94 -37.11
N THR A 99 -44.77 -17.70 -37.19
CA THR A 99 -45.42 -16.36 -37.34
C THR A 99 -44.71 -15.50 -36.28
N ASP A 100 -44.45 -14.21 -36.32
CA ASP A 100 -44.55 -13.04 -37.22
C ASP A 100 -43.68 -11.99 -36.47
N SER A 101 -43.06 -10.96 -37.05
CA SER A 101 -43.69 -9.73 -37.53
C SER A 101 -42.52 -8.75 -37.74
N GLU A 102 -42.16 -8.43 -38.98
CA GLU A 102 -42.47 -7.16 -39.67
C GLU A 102 -41.86 -5.90 -39.03
N HIS A 103 -40.89 -5.30 -39.75
CA HIS A 103 -41.08 -3.98 -40.37
C HIS A 103 -40.16 -3.85 -41.57
N ALA A 104 -40.77 -3.68 -42.74
CA ALA A 104 -40.14 -3.29 -43.99
C ALA A 104 -40.31 -1.77 -44.18
N THR A 105 -39.28 -1.12 -44.73
CA THR A 105 -39.47 0.01 -45.64
C THR A 105 -38.40 -0.05 -46.74
N SER A 106 -38.92 -0.22 -47.95
CA SER A 106 -38.27 -0.15 -49.25
C SER A 106 -37.83 1.27 -49.58
N HIS A 107 -36.63 1.45 -50.15
CA HIS A 107 -36.45 2.33 -51.31
C HIS A 107 -35.18 1.98 -52.07
N SER A 108 -35.35 1.22 -53.15
CA SER A 108 -34.34 1.04 -54.19
C SER A 108 -34.45 2.22 -55.16
N GLN A 109 -33.37 3.00 -55.29
CA GLN A 109 -33.22 3.92 -56.42
C GLN A 109 -31.83 3.72 -57.02
N SER A 110 -31.82 2.99 -58.14
CA SER A 110 -30.69 2.87 -59.05
C SER A 110 -30.43 4.22 -59.72
N VAL A 111 -29.26 4.79 -59.50
CA VAL A 111 -28.75 5.89 -60.32
C VAL A 111 -27.48 5.41 -61.00
N ILE A 112 -27.60 5.23 -62.30
CA ILE A 112 -26.52 5.03 -63.25
C ILE A 112 -25.72 6.35 -63.29
N PHE A 113 -24.43 6.31 -62.93
CA PHE A 113 -23.51 7.41 -63.24
C PHE A 113 -22.72 7.04 -64.50
N GLU A 114 -23.14 7.62 -65.62
CA GLU A 114 -22.29 7.77 -66.80
C GLU A 114 -21.07 8.61 -66.41
N THR A 115 -19.90 8.07 -66.71
CA THR A 115 -18.62 8.75 -66.53
C THR A 115 -18.25 9.38 -67.87
N ASP A 116 -18.25 10.71 -67.96
CA ASP A 116 -17.66 11.36 -69.12
C ASP A 116 -16.90 12.64 -68.76
N ARG A 117 -15.73 12.78 -69.42
CA ARG A 117 -14.82 13.95 -69.54
C ARG A 117 -14.23 14.52 -68.24
N GLY A 118 -12.92 14.53 -68.03
CA GLY A 118 -11.91 14.99 -68.97
C GLY A 118 -11.75 16.51 -68.88
N ASN A 119 -11.08 17.02 -67.83
CA ASN A 119 -10.53 18.36 -67.89
C ASN A 119 -9.22 18.46 -67.09
N SER A 120 -8.17 18.85 -67.80
CA SER A 120 -6.82 19.05 -67.32
C SER A 120 -6.75 20.25 -66.38
N GLY A 121 -6.31 20.03 -65.14
CA GLY A 121 -5.87 21.10 -64.25
C GLY A 121 -4.57 21.72 -64.77
N ARG A 122 -4.68 22.73 -65.64
CA ARG A 122 -3.65 23.76 -65.80
C ARG A 122 -3.79 24.74 -64.64
N TYR A 123 -2.85 24.69 -63.69
CA TYR A 123 -2.61 25.83 -62.81
C TYR A 123 -2.08 26.99 -63.66
N LEU A 124 -2.91 28.02 -63.85
CA LEU A 124 -2.45 29.32 -64.31
C LEU A 124 -1.89 30.08 -63.11
N GLY A 125 -0.56 30.23 -63.09
CA GLY A 125 0.11 31.22 -62.26
C GLY A 125 -0.31 32.62 -62.71
N LEU A 126 -0.90 33.37 -61.79
CA LEU A 126 -1.22 34.78 -61.98
C LEU A 126 0.08 35.59 -61.94
N ASN A 127 0.65 35.89 -63.11
CA ASN A 127 1.56 37.02 -63.27
C ASN A 127 0.70 38.25 -63.58
N LEU A 128 0.60 39.14 -62.60
CA LEU A 128 0.08 40.50 -62.77
C LEU A 128 1.20 41.37 -63.36
N ASP A 129 1.29 41.39 -64.68
CA ASP A 129 1.99 42.45 -65.39
C ASP A 129 0.98 43.44 -65.96
N THR A 130 1.00 44.63 -65.36
CA THR A 130 0.29 45.83 -65.80
C THR A 130 0.92 46.35 -67.10
N PRO A 131 0.10 46.76 -68.10
CA PRO A 131 0.47 47.95 -68.86
C PRO A 131 -0.68 48.95 -69.03
N LYS A 132 -0.41 50.14 -68.50
CA LYS A 132 -0.64 51.51 -69.01
C LYS A 132 -1.71 51.74 -70.11
N PRO A 133 -2.66 52.68 -69.91
CA PRO A 133 -3.65 53.04 -70.93
C PRO A 133 -3.13 54.15 -71.86
N GLU A 134 -3.31 53.99 -73.17
CA GLU A 134 -3.26 55.09 -74.15
C GLU A 134 -4.57 55.11 -74.95
N SER A 135 -5.02 56.34 -75.19
CA SER A 135 -6.32 56.78 -75.70
C SER A 135 -6.45 56.67 -77.24
N PRO A 136 -7.65 56.91 -77.81
CA PRO A 136 -8.05 56.42 -79.13
C PRO A 136 -8.02 57.49 -80.24
N THR A 137 -7.81 57.07 -81.50
CA THR A 137 -8.24 57.84 -82.68
C THR A 137 -8.57 56.97 -83.91
N GLN A 138 -9.86 56.99 -84.25
CA GLN A 138 -10.55 57.01 -85.56
C GLN A 138 -10.20 56.09 -86.76
N ALA A 139 -11.27 55.35 -87.14
CA ALA A 139 -12.00 55.34 -88.43
C ALA A 139 -11.36 54.81 -89.73
N GLY A 140 -12.07 53.86 -90.36
CA GLY A 140 -11.90 53.44 -91.75
C GLY A 140 -12.81 52.26 -92.12
N ASP A 141 -13.89 52.58 -92.85
CA ASP A 141 -14.95 51.72 -93.41
C ASP A 141 -14.51 50.53 -94.28
N GLY A 142 -15.41 49.54 -94.46
CA GLY A 142 -15.51 48.87 -95.77
C GLY A 142 -15.90 47.38 -95.86
N SER A 143 -17.15 47.04 -95.51
CA SER A 143 -18.06 46.14 -96.27
C SER A 143 -17.92 44.60 -96.31
N THR A 144 -19.04 44.00 -95.89
CA THR A 144 -19.83 42.89 -96.50
C THR A 144 -19.61 41.41 -96.17
N ALA A 145 -20.74 40.82 -95.74
CA ALA A 145 -21.23 39.45 -95.96
C ALA A 145 -20.83 38.36 -94.95
N ALA A 146 -21.74 38.09 -93.99
CA ALA A 146 -22.39 36.79 -93.83
C ALA A 146 -23.40 36.85 -92.68
N ALA A 147 -24.67 36.88 -93.04
CA ALA A 147 -25.77 36.59 -92.12
C ALA A 147 -25.74 35.10 -91.75
N GLY A 148 -25.91 34.80 -90.46
CA GLY A 148 -26.08 33.43 -89.95
C GLY A 148 -25.02 33.05 -88.92
N GLY A 149 -25.28 33.34 -87.64
CA GLY A 149 -24.45 32.87 -86.53
C GLY A 149 -24.34 33.81 -85.33
N THR A 150 -25.21 34.81 -85.21
CA THR A 150 -25.19 35.76 -84.08
C THR A 150 -25.81 35.18 -82.81
N ASP A 151 -26.73 34.23 -82.89
CA ASP A 151 -27.47 33.81 -81.69
C ASP A 151 -26.60 33.00 -80.72
N ASP A 152 -25.74 32.11 -81.21
CA ASP A 152 -24.95 31.19 -80.36
C ASP A 152 -23.79 31.89 -79.61
N LYS A 153 -23.20 32.93 -80.22
CA LYS A 153 -22.18 33.77 -79.58
C LYS A 153 -22.78 34.77 -78.60
N THR A 154 -23.98 35.26 -78.89
CA THR A 154 -24.68 36.20 -78.01
C THR A 154 -25.17 35.48 -76.75
N VAL A 155 -25.68 34.25 -76.90
CA VAL A 155 -26.07 33.39 -75.78
C VAL A 155 -24.87 32.99 -74.91
N GLN A 156 -23.74 32.57 -75.48
CA GLN A 156 -22.53 32.29 -74.67
C GLN A 156 -21.99 33.52 -73.93
N TYR A 157 -22.14 34.72 -74.51
CA TYR A 157 -21.72 35.97 -73.88
C TYR A 157 -22.69 36.39 -72.78
N GLU A 158 -23.99 36.17 -72.96
CA GLU A 158 -25.03 36.39 -71.95
C GLU A 158 -24.89 35.42 -70.77
N ASP A 159 -24.62 34.13 -71.02
CA ASP A 159 -24.35 33.14 -69.98
C ASP A 159 -23.09 33.49 -69.17
N SER A 160 -22.02 33.91 -69.87
CA SER A 160 -20.79 34.37 -69.21
C SER A 160 -21.01 35.64 -68.37
N LEU A 161 -21.88 36.55 -68.81
CA LEU A 161 -22.24 37.74 -68.05
C LEU A 161 -23.09 37.40 -66.82
N GLN A 162 -23.99 36.42 -66.93
CA GLN A 162 -24.75 35.91 -65.79
C GLN A 162 -23.84 35.22 -64.77
N ASP A 163 -22.88 34.41 -65.22
CA ASP A 163 -21.88 33.79 -64.34
C ASP A 163 -20.99 34.83 -63.64
N LEU A 164 -20.60 35.90 -64.33
CA LEU A 164 -19.85 36.99 -63.70
C LEU A 164 -20.70 37.78 -62.69
N ASP A 165 -22.00 37.95 -62.95
CA ASP A 165 -22.91 38.63 -62.04
C ASP A 165 -23.20 37.80 -60.79
N THR A 166 -23.33 36.47 -60.91
CA THR A 166 -23.45 35.57 -59.76
C THR A 166 -22.19 35.55 -58.92
N GLN A 167 -21.00 35.45 -59.54
CA GLN A 167 -19.72 35.56 -58.84
C GLN A 167 -19.55 36.91 -58.14
N ARG A 168 -19.96 38.01 -58.78
CA ARG A 168 -19.95 39.35 -58.19
C ARG A 168 -20.88 39.42 -56.98
N ASP A 169 -22.06 38.82 -57.05
CA ASP A 169 -23.01 38.85 -55.95
C ASP A 169 -22.61 37.91 -54.80
N GLU A 170 -21.96 36.77 -55.09
CA GLU A 170 -21.32 35.91 -54.09
C GLU A 170 -20.16 36.64 -53.40
N ALA A 171 -19.30 37.32 -54.16
CA ALA A 171 -18.23 38.14 -53.61
C ALA A 171 -18.78 39.28 -52.74
N ARG A 172 -19.88 39.92 -53.16
CA ARG A 172 -20.58 40.94 -52.36
C ARG A 172 -21.18 40.36 -51.08
N LYS A 173 -21.78 39.17 -51.14
CA LYS A 173 -22.32 38.46 -49.96
C LYS A 173 -21.20 38.12 -48.97
N LEU A 174 -20.10 37.57 -49.45
CA LEU A 174 -18.92 37.26 -48.63
C LEU A 174 -18.34 38.54 -48.01
N ASN A 175 -18.21 39.61 -48.79
CA ASN A 175 -17.70 40.90 -48.30
C ASN A 175 -18.62 41.47 -47.21
N ARG A 176 -19.94 41.44 -47.40
CA ARG A 176 -20.90 41.84 -46.35
C ARG A 176 -20.79 40.97 -45.10
N GLN A 177 -20.62 39.65 -45.24
CA GLN A 177 -20.41 38.74 -44.10
C GLN A 177 -19.12 39.06 -43.34
N LEU A 178 -18.03 39.35 -44.05
CA LEU A 178 -16.75 39.72 -43.44
C LEU A 178 -16.84 41.09 -42.77
N GLN A 179 -17.50 42.07 -43.39
CA GLN A 179 -17.76 43.38 -42.80
C GLN A 179 -18.65 43.28 -41.55
N MET A 180 -19.67 42.41 -41.57
CA MET A 180 -20.52 42.15 -40.41
C MET A 180 -19.74 41.47 -39.28
N LYS A 181 -18.91 40.47 -39.58
CA LYS A 181 -18.00 39.86 -38.59
C LYS A 181 -17.00 40.86 -38.03
N LEU A 182 -16.40 41.70 -38.88
CA LEU A 182 -15.50 42.79 -38.44
C LEU A 182 -16.25 43.75 -37.51
N ALA A 183 -17.45 44.18 -37.88
CA ALA A 183 -18.28 45.03 -37.04
C ALA A 183 -18.63 44.34 -35.72
N GLU A 184 -18.99 43.06 -35.72
CA GLU A 184 -19.22 42.26 -34.50
C GLU A 184 -17.97 42.17 -33.63
N TYR A 185 -16.78 41.94 -34.20
CA TYR A 185 -15.52 41.96 -33.45
C TYR A 185 -15.27 43.33 -32.81
N PHE A 186 -15.54 44.43 -33.53
CA PHE A 186 -15.39 45.79 -32.99
C PHE A 186 -16.52 46.22 -32.04
N HIS A 187 -17.73 45.63 -32.13
CA HIS A 187 -18.85 45.93 -31.24
C HIS A 187 -18.77 45.11 -29.95
N ASN A 188 -18.39 43.83 -30.05
CA ASN A 188 -18.20 42.96 -28.89
C ASN A 188 -17.02 43.41 -28.00
N THR A 189 -16.04 44.13 -28.56
CA THR A 189 -14.98 44.76 -27.75
C THR A 189 -15.41 46.05 -27.04
N VAL A 190 -16.51 46.69 -27.48
CA VAL A 190 -17.00 47.98 -26.97
C VAL A 190 -18.22 47.84 -26.05
N ILE A 191 -19.09 46.86 -26.29
CA ILE A 191 -20.33 46.65 -25.50
C ILE A 191 -20.05 45.91 -24.19
N ASP A 192 -18.97 45.14 -24.09
CA ASP A 192 -18.52 44.52 -22.83
C ASP A 192 -17.73 45.52 -21.97
N GLY A 193 -18.36 46.67 -21.70
CA GLY A 193 -17.86 47.69 -20.80
C GLY A 193 -17.80 47.15 -19.36
N GLY A 194 -16.62 46.74 -18.92
CA GLY A 194 -16.33 46.53 -17.50
C GLY A 194 -15.45 45.33 -17.16
N GLN A 195 -15.19 44.42 -18.09
CA GLN A 195 -14.34 43.25 -17.84
C GLN A 195 -13.50 42.88 -19.06
N GLN A 196 -12.83 43.87 -19.64
CA GLN A 196 -11.58 43.56 -20.31
C GLN A 196 -10.62 43.00 -19.25
N VAL A 197 -10.48 41.67 -19.24
CA VAL A 197 -9.15 41.03 -19.21
C VAL A 197 -8.23 42.02 -19.89
N ALA A 198 -7.32 42.63 -19.12
CA ALA A 198 -6.34 43.58 -19.64
C ALA A 198 -5.96 43.11 -21.03
N GLY A 199 -6.41 43.87 -22.04
CA GLY A 199 -6.06 43.60 -23.42
C GLY A 199 -4.55 43.42 -23.37
N ARG A 200 -4.07 42.24 -23.80
CA ARG A 200 -2.62 42.02 -23.91
C ARG A 200 -2.05 43.31 -24.48
N PRO A 201 -1.08 43.96 -23.80
CA PRO A 201 -0.61 45.27 -24.21
C PRO A 201 -0.39 45.24 -25.72
N GLU A 202 -0.76 46.30 -26.45
CA GLU A 202 -0.65 46.30 -27.92
C GLU A 202 0.75 45.87 -28.39
N GLU A 203 1.76 46.09 -27.55
CA GLU A 203 3.12 45.58 -27.67
C GLU A 203 3.22 44.04 -27.70
N GLU A 204 2.52 43.31 -26.84
CA GLU A 204 2.43 41.84 -26.86
C GLU A 204 1.74 41.32 -28.11
N GLN A 205 0.63 41.95 -28.53
CA GLN A 205 -0.06 41.58 -29.78
C GLN A 205 0.81 41.87 -31.01
N ARG A 206 1.52 43.02 -31.04
CA ARG A 206 2.51 43.34 -32.07
C ARG A 206 3.66 42.33 -32.07
N ARG A 207 4.18 41.95 -30.89
CA ARG A 207 5.22 40.91 -30.78
C ARG A 207 4.74 39.54 -31.23
N GLU A 208 3.48 39.18 -31.01
CA GLU A 208 2.87 37.94 -31.53
C GLU A 208 2.71 37.97 -33.04
N TYR A 209 2.27 39.10 -33.58
CA TYR A 209 2.18 39.33 -35.01
C TYR A 209 3.56 39.30 -35.67
N GLU A 210 4.56 39.97 -35.10
CA GLU A 210 5.95 39.94 -35.57
C GLU A 210 6.51 38.51 -35.56
N ARG A 211 6.30 37.75 -34.47
CA ARG A 211 6.67 36.33 -34.42
C ARG A 211 5.97 35.51 -35.49
N SER A 212 4.68 35.74 -35.71
CA SER A 212 3.91 35.03 -36.74
C SER A 212 4.40 35.37 -38.16
N VAL A 213 4.73 36.63 -38.42
CA VAL A 213 5.31 37.09 -39.68
C VAL A 213 6.71 36.52 -39.89
N GLN A 214 7.53 36.45 -38.83
CA GLN A 214 8.84 35.81 -38.86
C GLN A 214 8.72 34.32 -39.23
N VAL A 215 7.88 33.56 -38.53
CA VAL A 215 7.61 32.14 -38.83
C VAL A 215 7.09 31.96 -40.26
N LEU A 216 6.19 32.83 -40.74
CA LEU A 216 5.71 32.79 -42.13
C LEU A 216 6.83 33.09 -43.14
N SER A 217 7.74 34.01 -42.83
CA SER A 217 8.90 34.32 -43.68
C SER A 217 9.90 33.16 -43.73
N GLU A 218 10.16 32.52 -42.59
CA GLU A 218 10.99 31.32 -42.48
C GLU A 218 10.38 30.16 -43.27
N LEU A 219 9.08 29.90 -43.12
CA LEU A 219 8.38 28.86 -43.88
C LEU A 219 8.39 29.14 -45.39
N LYS A 220 8.22 30.41 -45.81
CA LYS A 220 8.36 30.79 -47.23
C LYS A 220 9.77 30.55 -47.74
N GLN A 221 10.78 30.84 -46.93
CA GLN A 221 12.17 30.59 -47.28
C GLN A 221 12.45 29.08 -47.36
N GLN A 222 11.97 28.29 -46.40
CA GLN A 222 12.11 26.83 -46.43
C GLN A 222 11.41 26.20 -47.65
N LEU A 223 10.22 26.69 -48.00
CA LEU A 223 9.51 26.25 -49.19
C LEU A 223 10.27 26.62 -50.47
N SER A 224 10.84 27.82 -50.53
CA SER A 224 11.60 28.26 -51.71
C SER A 224 12.89 27.46 -51.86
N THR A 225 13.64 27.22 -50.78
CA THR A 225 14.84 26.37 -50.81
C THR A 225 14.50 24.93 -51.20
N ALA A 226 13.46 24.34 -50.59
CA ALA A 226 13.03 22.99 -50.92
C ALA A 226 12.56 22.88 -52.39
N SER A 227 11.87 23.90 -52.91
CA SER A 227 11.46 23.94 -54.32
C SER A 227 12.65 24.03 -55.27
N GLN A 228 13.67 24.83 -54.94
CA GLN A 228 14.89 24.96 -55.72
C GLN A 228 15.71 23.67 -55.70
N GLU A 229 15.81 23.01 -54.55
CA GLU A 229 16.47 21.70 -54.41
C GLU A 229 15.75 20.63 -55.22
N ALA A 230 14.42 20.53 -55.12
CA ALA A 230 13.62 19.61 -55.91
C ALA A 230 13.77 19.87 -57.41
N GLN A 231 13.84 21.14 -57.82
CA GLN A 231 14.05 21.50 -59.21
C GLN A 231 15.45 21.14 -59.71
N ARG A 232 16.50 21.40 -58.92
CA ARG A 232 17.87 20.96 -59.24
C ARG A 232 17.95 19.45 -59.39
N GLN A 233 17.36 18.69 -58.47
CA GLN A 233 17.30 17.22 -58.56
C GLN A 233 16.52 16.76 -59.81
N ALA A 234 15.41 17.42 -60.15
CA ALA A 234 14.65 17.10 -61.35
C ALA A 234 15.45 17.38 -62.63
N GLU A 235 16.23 18.46 -62.68
CA GLU A 235 17.10 18.81 -63.80
C GLU A 235 18.26 17.82 -63.92
N GLU A 236 18.89 17.42 -62.82
CA GLU A 236 19.92 16.39 -62.80
C GLU A 236 19.39 15.02 -63.27
N LEU A 237 18.23 14.59 -62.79
CA LEU A 237 17.62 13.35 -63.24
C LEU A 237 17.25 13.41 -64.73
N ARG A 238 16.83 14.58 -65.24
CA ARG A 238 16.56 14.78 -66.67
C ARG A 238 17.82 14.72 -67.51
N SER A 239 18.94 15.30 -67.07
CA SER A 239 20.21 15.20 -67.80
C SER A 239 20.72 13.77 -67.81
N GLN A 240 20.72 13.09 -66.67
CA GLN A 240 21.07 11.67 -66.57
C GLN A 240 20.19 10.79 -67.46
N ALA A 241 18.88 11.05 -67.55
CA ALA A 241 17.97 10.32 -68.42
C ALA A 241 18.30 10.55 -69.90
N ARG A 242 18.60 11.79 -70.31
CA ARG A 242 19.00 12.12 -71.68
C ARG A 242 20.32 11.46 -72.05
N ASP A 243 21.31 11.47 -71.16
CA ASP A 243 22.61 10.83 -71.40
C ASP A 243 22.46 9.31 -71.57
N LYS A 244 21.64 8.68 -70.72
CA LYS A 244 21.34 7.24 -70.82
C LYS A 244 20.60 6.92 -72.11
N LEU A 245 19.62 7.73 -72.50
CA LEU A 245 18.90 7.58 -73.77
C LEU A 245 19.87 7.69 -74.96
N GLY A 246 20.73 8.72 -74.98
CA GLY A 246 21.70 8.91 -76.05
C GLY A 246 22.67 7.73 -76.19
N LYS A 247 23.14 7.14 -75.07
CA LYS A 247 23.98 5.93 -75.09
C LYS A 247 23.24 4.73 -75.69
N VAL A 248 21.99 4.50 -75.26
CA VAL A 248 21.16 3.40 -75.77
C VAL A 248 20.85 3.59 -77.25
N GLU A 249 20.57 4.81 -77.69
CA GLU A 249 20.33 5.15 -79.10
C GLU A 249 21.58 4.90 -79.95
N ALA A 250 22.76 5.31 -79.48
CA ALA A 250 24.03 5.06 -80.18
C ALA A 250 24.35 3.56 -80.29
N GLU A 251 24.21 2.80 -79.21
CA GLU A 251 24.39 1.34 -79.22
C GLU A 251 23.36 0.65 -80.13
N TRP A 252 22.12 1.14 -80.13
CA TRP A 252 21.06 0.62 -80.99
C TRP A 252 21.33 0.88 -82.47
N GLU A 253 21.83 2.05 -82.84
CA GLU A 253 22.23 2.37 -84.21
C GLU A 253 23.37 1.47 -84.70
N LEU A 254 24.39 1.24 -83.86
CA LEU A 254 25.49 0.31 -84.16
C LEU A 254 24.98 -1.11 -84.37
N PHE A 255 24.07 -1.57 -83.50
CA PHE A 255 23.46 -2.89 -83.63
C PHE A 255 22.61 -3.02 -84.90
N LEU A 256 21.84 -1.98 -85.26
CA LEU A 256 21.07 -1.95 -86.50
C LEU A 256 21.97 -1.96 -87.74
N ALA A 257 23.10 -1.26 -87.72
CA ALA A 257 24.10 -1.32 -88.79
C ALA A 257 24.67 -2.74 -88.94
N LEU A 258 25.08 -3.36 -87.84
CA LEU A 258 25.58 -4.74 -87.84
C LEU A 258 24.53 -5.74 -88.34
N LYS A 259 23.26 -5.59 -87.91
CA LYS A 259 22.13 -6.38 -88.43
C LYS A 259 21.96 -6.22 -89.94
N ARG A 260 22.03 -5.00 -90.45
CA ARG A 260 21.95 -4.69 -91.89
C ARG A 260 23.08 -5.36 -92.65
N ASP A 261 24.32 -5.18 -92.21
CA ASP A 261 25.51 -5.70 -92.88
C ASP A 261 25.54 -7.22 -92.89
N ALA A 262 25.21 -7.87 -91.78
CA ALA A 262 25.12 -9.33 -91.69
C ALA A 262 24.01 -9.89 -92.61
N ALA A 263 22.85 -9.25 -92.65
CA ALA A 263 21.74 -9.67 -93.53
C ALA A 263 22.08 -9.47 -95.02
N LEU A 264 22.75 -8.36 -95.36
CA LEU A 264 23.25 -8.11 -96.72
C LEU A 264 24.31 -9.13 -97.12
N ALA A 265 25.29 -9.42 -96.26
CA ALA A 265 26.33 -10.41 -96.53
C ALA A 265 25.74 -11.81 -96.79
N ALA A 266 24.69 -12.20 -96.04
CA ALA A 266 24.02 -13.48 -96.21
C ALA A 266 23.15 -13.57 -97.48
N LEU A 267 22.50 -12.48 -97.89
CA LEU A 267 21.51 -12.46 -98.97
C LEU A 267 22.08 -12.05 -100.34
N SER A 268 23.15 -11.24 -100.36
CA SER A 268 23.75 -10.71 -101.60
C SER A 268 24.20 -11.81 -102.59
N PRO A 269 24.83 -12.92 -102.17
CA PRO A 269 25.24 -13.98 -103.09
C PRO A 269 24.08 -14.73 -103.77
N ARG A 270 22.88 -14.72 -103.16
CA ARG A 270 21.73 -15.52 -103.62
C ARG A 270 20.71 -14.72 -104.44
N LEU A 271 20.59 -13.42 -104.17
CA LEU A 271 19.50 -12.59 -104.69
C LEU A 271 20.00 -11.40 -105.53
N GLY A 272 21.30 -11.13 -105.56
CA GLY A 272 21.87 -9.91 -106.10
C GLY A 272 21.82 -8.74 -105.09
N THR A 273 22.74 -7.79 -105.23
CA THR A 273 22.97 -6.70 -104.26
C THR A 273 21.74 -5.81 -104.05
N ASP A 274 21.05 -5.44 -105.14
CA ASP A 274 19.96 -4.46 -105.09
C ASP A 274 18.67 -5.07 -104.53
N LEU A 275 18.35 -6.30 -104.93
CA LEU A 275 17.19 -7.03 -104.42
C LEU A 275 17.38 -7.42 -102.95
N ALA A 276 18.59 -7.82 -102.55
CA ALA A 276 18.93 -8.08 -101.15
C ALA A 276 18.77 -6.81 -100.29
N ARG A 277 19.25 -5.65 -100.77
CA ARG A 277 19.10 -4.37 -100.08
C ARG A 277 17.64 -3.96 -99.89
N SER A 278 16.82 -4.07 -100.93
CA SER A 278 15.39 -3.76 -100.86
C SER A 278 14.66 -4.65 -99.83
N LYS A 279 14.92 -5.97 -99.86
CA LYS A 279 14.30 -6.91 -98.91
C LYS A 279 14.74 -6.68 -97.46
N VAL A 280 16.04 -6.47 -97.22
CA VAL A 280 16.56 -6.17 -95.87
C VAL A 280 15.93 -4.89 -95.33
N GLN A 281 15.85 -3.83 -96.15
CA GLN A 281 15.23 -2.58 -95.74
C GLN A 281 13.74 -2.75 -95.40
N ALA A 282 12.98 -3.51 -96.21
CA ALA A 282 11.56 -3.78 -95.95
C ALA A 282 11.32 -4.56 -94.65
N VAL A 283 12.19 -5.52 -94.32
CA VAL A 283 12.10 -6.28 -93.06
C VAL A 283 12.44 -5.39 -91.86
N LEU A 284 13.48 -4.57 -91.96
CA LEU A 284 13.88 -3.67 -90.87
C LEU A 284 12.84 -2.58 -90.60
N THR A 285 12.19 -2.03 -91.64
CA THR A 285 11.10 -1.07 -91.44
C THR A 285 9.88 -1.72 -90.79
N ALA A 286 9.55 -2.95 -91.17
CA ALA A 286 8.48 -3.73 -90.54
C ALA A 286 8.80 -4.07 -89.07
N GLU A 287 10.05 -4.45 -88.77
CA GLU A 287 10.53 -4.70 -87.39
C GLU A 287 10.43 -3.42 -86.55
N GLN A 288 10.89 -2.28 -87.07
CA GLN A 288 10.84 -0.99 -86.39
C GLN A 288 9.40 -0.58 -86.06
N LEU A 289 8.45 -0.80 -86.97
CA LEU A 289 7.04 -0.51 -86.72
C LEU A 289 6.49 -1.33 -85.54
N ARG A 290 6.81 -2.63 -85.48
CA ARG A 290 6.40 -3.49 -84.36
C ARG A 290 7.07 -3.12 -83.05
N GLN A 291 8.35 -2.77 -83.07
CA GLN A 291 9.06 -2.28 -81.89
C GLN A 291 8.45 -0.98 -81.37
N ASN A 292 8.12 -0.03 -82.25
CA ASN A 292 7.44 1.21 -81.87
C ASN A 292 6.07 0.94 -81.23
N GLN A 293 5.30 -0.02 -81.75
CA GLN A 293 4.03 -0.44 -81.15
C GLN A 293 4.24 -1.04 -79.75
N LEU A 294 5.23 -1.93 -79.59
CA LEU A 294 5.56 -2.54 -78.30
C LEU A 294 5.99 -1.48 -77.27
N THR A 295 6.82 -0.52 -77.66
CA THR A 295 7.24 0.59 -76.79
C THR A 295 6.04 1.42 -76.34
N ARG A 296 5.11 1.74 -77.26
CA ARG A 296 3.85 2.44 -76.91
C ARG A 296 3.02 1.65 -75.90
N LEU A 297 2.88 0.34 -76.06
CA LEU A 297 2.14 -0.51 -75.12
C LEU A 297 2.83 -0.59 -73.75
N ARG A 298 4.15 -0.71 -73.72
CA ARG A 298 4.94 -0.71 -72.47
C ARG A 298 4.78 0.61 -71.70
N LEU A 299 4.81 1.74 -72.38
CA LEU A 299 4.57 3.05 -71.77
C LEU A 299 3.14 3.16 -71.21
N LYS A 300 2.13 2.69 -71.93
CA LYS A 300 0.74 2.63 -71.44
C LYS A 300 0.62 1.75 -70.19
N HIS A 301 1.22 0.57 -70.20
CA HIS A 301 1.23 -0.33 -69.05
C HIS A 301 1.89 0.31 -67.82
N PHE A 302 3.04 0.96 -68.00
CA PHE A 302 3.71 1.69 -66.92
C PHE A 302 2.85 2.84 -66.35
N SER A 303 2.18 3.59 -67.23
CA SER A 303 1.27 4.67 -66.85
C SER A 303 0.08 4.15 -66.04
N LEU A 304 -0.56 3.07 -66.48
CA LEU A 304 -1.68 2.44 -65.78
C LEU A 304 -1.26 1.87 -64.42
N ARG A 305 -0.13 1.15 -64.37
CA ARG A 305 0.41 0.63 -63.10
C ARG A 305 0.66 1.75 -62.10
N SER A 306 1.30 2.83 -62.53
CA SER A 306 1.52 4.01 -61.68
C SER A 306 0.22 4.63 -61.19
N ARG A 307 -0.83 4.65 -62.03
CA ARG A 307 -2.14 5.17 -61.63
C ARG A 307 -2.84 4.27 -60.62
N ILE A 308 -2.79 2.95 -60.79
CA ILE A 308 -3.32 1.98 -59.83
C ILE A 308 -2.66 2.17 -58.47
N GLN A 309 -1.33 2.25 -58.42
CA GLN A 309 -0.59 2.44 -57.17
C GLN A 309 -0.98 3.73 -56.43
N ARG A 310 -1.21 4.84 -57.15
CA ARG A 310 -1.71 6.08 -56.55
C ARG A 310 -3.11 5.91 -55.95
N LEU A 311 -4.03 5.31 -56.70
CA LEU A 311 -5.40 5.07 -56.25
C LEU A 311 -5.45 4.11 -55.05
N GLU A 312 -4.60 3.08 -55.02
CA GLU A 312 -4.47 2.19 -53.87
C GLU A 312 -3.95 2.92 -52.63
N ALA A 313 -2.99 3.84 -52.79
CA ALA A 313 -2.48 4.65 -51.69
C ALA A 313 -3.56 5.62 -51.15
N GLU A 314 -4.33 6.24 -52.05
CA GLU A 314 -5.47 7.09 -51.69
C GLU A 314 -6.55 6.30 -50.94
N LEU A 315 -6.95 5.13 -51.46
CA LEU A 315 -7.92 4.23 -50.80
C LEU A 315 -7.45 3.80 -49.41
N ARG A 316 -6.18 3.42 -49.26
CA ARG A 316 -5.61 3.06 -47.96
C ARG A 316 -5.59 4.23 -46.98
N GLY A 317 -5.37 5.45 -47.46
CA GLY A 317 -5.42 6.66 -46.64
C GLY A 317 -6.85 7.13 -46.32
N GLN A 318 -7.83 6.76 -47.14
CA GLN A 318 -9.23 7.20 -47.05
C GLN A 318 -10.19 6.15 -46.47
N ASP A 319 -9.70 5.11 -45.78
CA ASP A 319 -10.57 4.14 -45.11
C ASP A 319 -10.79 4.52 -43.63
N PRO A 320 -11.67 5.50 -43.31
CA PRO A 320 -11.93 5.94 -41.94
C PRO A 320 -12.46 4.80 -41.09
N GLN A 321 -13.15 3.82 -41.70
CA GLN A 321 -13.64 2.63 -41.03
C GLN A 321 -12.51 1.76 -40.47
N ARG A 322 -11.39 1.66 -41.19
CA ARG A 322 -10.22 0.90 -40.74
C ARG A 322 -9.51 1.61 -39.60
N VAL A 323 -9.33 2.92 -39.70
CA VAL A 323 -8.75 3.74 -38.62
C VAL A 323 -9.63 3.68 -37.36
N GLN A 324 -10.95 3.77 -37.52
CA GLN A 324 -11.89 3.63 -36.39
C GLN A 324 -11.84 2.23 -35.77
N ALA A 325 -11.74 1.16 -36.58
CA ALA A 325 -11.60 -0.20 -36.08
C ALA A 325 -10.31 -0.41 -35.29
N GLU A 326 -9.18 0.09 -35.80
CA GLU A 326 -7.87 0.05 -35.12
C GLU A 326 -7.90 0.85 -33.81
N GLN A 327 -8.53 2.04 -33.83
CA GLN A 327 -8.68 2.87 -32.63
C GLN A 327 -9.60 2.21 -31.57
N LEU A 328 -10.70 1.60 -32.00
CA LEU A 328 -11.56 0.81 -31.12
C LEU A 328 -10.80 -0.38 -30.53
N GLN A 329 -10.01 -1.09 -31.32
CA GLN A 329 -9.19 -2.20 -30.86
C GLN A 329 -8.15 -1.76 -29.82
N ALA A 330 -7.49 -0.63 -30.05
CA ALA A 330 -6.56 -0.03 -29.08
C ALA A 330 -7.30 0.31 -27.77
N SER A 331 -8.46 0.95 -27.85
CA SER A 331 -9.26 1.30 -26.66
C SER A 331 -9.72 0.07 -25.87
N LEU A 332 -10.10 -1.01 -26.57
CA LEU A 332 -10.48 -2.28 -25.93
C LEU A 332 -9.29 -2.93 -25.23
N LEU A 333 -8.10 -2.87 -25.85
CA LEU A 333 -6.88 -3.40 -25.28
C LEU A 333 -6.45 -2.61 -24.03
N GLU A 334 -6.60 -1.29 -24.04
CA GLU A 334 -6.39 -0.45 -22.86
C GLU A 334 -7.38 -0.74 -21.74
N ARG A 335 -8.68 -0.85 -22.05
CA ARG A 335 -9.71 -1.25 -21.07
C ARG A 335 -9.42 -2.61 -20.45
N LYS A 336 -8.98 -3.59 -21.25
CA LYS A 336 -8.55 -4.90 -20.75
C LYS A 336 -7.34 -4.79 -19.82
N LYS A 337 -6.34 -3.98 -20.17
CA LYS A 337 -5.18 -3.71 -19.31
C LYS A 337 -5.60 -3.09 -17.98
N GLN A 338 -6.50 -2.10 -18.02
CA GLN A 338 -7.00 -1.42 -16.82
C GLN A 338 -7.79 -2.38 -15.91
N ALA A 339 -8.72 -3.16 -16.47
CA ALA A 339 -9.43 -4.20 -15.72
C ALA A 339 -8.46 -5.24 -15.12
N GLY A 340 -7.36 -5.55 -15.82
CA GLY A 340 -6.29 -6.40 -15.28
C GLY A 340 -5.59 -5.79 -14.06
N ARG A 341 -5.30 -4.49 -14.08
CA ARG A 341 -4.70 -3.76 -12.94
C ARG A 341 -5.64 -3.74 -11.74
N GLU A 342 -6.90 -3.40 -11.95
CA GLU A 342 -7.93 -3.35 -10.90
C GLU A 342 -8.14 -4.72 -10.24
N ARG A 343 -8.15 -5.80 -11.04
CA ARG A 343 -8.22 -7.18 -10.51
C ARG A 343 -7.01 -7.53 -9.65
N GLU A 344 -5.81 -7.14 -10.05
CA GLU A 344 -4.61 -7.39 -9.27
C GLU A 344 -4.59 -6.59 -7.96
N GLU A 345 -5.04 -5.33 -8.00
CA GLU A 345 -5.20 -4.50 -6.80
C GLU A 345 -6.25 -5.08 -5.84
N SER A 346 -7.39 -5.53 -6.35
CA SER A 346 -8.41 -6.22 -5.56
C SER A 346 -7.85 -7.49 -4.89
N ARG A 347 -7.05 -8.29 -5.61
CA ARG A 347 -6.36 -9.46 -5.05
C ARG A 347 -5.32 -9.08 -3.99
N LYS A 348 -4.60 -7.97 -4.16
CA LYS A 348 -3.67 -7.46 -3.13
C LYS A 348 -4.42 -7.04 -1.87
N LEU A 349 -5.55 -6.35 -2.03
CA LEU A 349 -6.41 -5.97 -0.90
C LEU A 349 -6.96 -7.20 -0.18
N GLN A 350 -7.45 -8.20 -0.91
CA GLN A 350 -7.94 -9.45 -0.33
C GLN A 350 -6.85 -10.20 0.47
N ARG A 351 -5.61 -10.24 -0.06
CA ARG A 351 -4.46 -10.80 0.67
C ARG A 351 -4.15 -10.02 1.95
N ARG A 352 -4.17 -8.69 1.90
CA ARG A 352 -3.98 -7.83 3.09
C ARG A 352 -5.08 -8.06 4.13
N ILE A 353 -6.34 -8.15 3.71
CA ILE A 353 -7.47 -8.45 4.59
C ILE A 353 -7.27 -9.81 5.26
N SER A 354 -6.91 -10.84 4.50
CA SER A 354 -6.69 -12.19 5.03
C SER A 354 -5.55 -12.21 6.07
N SER A 355 -4.42 -11.57 5.76
CA SER A 355 -3.30 -11.44 6.69
C SER A 355 -3.68 -10.69 7.97
N SER A 356 -4.45 -9.60 7.86
CA SER A 356 -4.95 -8.88 9.03
C SER A 356 -5.90 -9.73 9.87
N LEU A 357 -6.77 -10.55 9.24
CA LEU A 357 -7.65 -11.46 9.95
C LEU A 357 -6.88 -12.55 10.70
N GLU A 358 -5.79 -13.08 10.12
CA GLU A 358 -4.89 -14.02 10.80
C GLU A 358 -4.23 -13.38 12.04
N VAL A 359 -3.73 -12.15 11.90
CA VAL A 359 -3.14 -11.41 13.04
C VAL A 359 -4.19 -11.17 14.13
N LEU A 360 -5.41 -10.74 13.76
CA LEU A 360 -6.51 -10.56 14.71
C LEU A 360 -6.90 -11.86 15.40
N SER A 361 -6.90 -12.99 14.69
CA SER A 361 -7.13 -14.31 15.27
C SER A 361 -6.06 -14.66 16.32
N ASN A 362 -4.79 -14.45 15.98
CA ASN A 362 -3.67 -14.70 16.90
C ASN A 362 -3.74 -13.80 18.15
N VAL A 363 -4.11 -12.53 17.99
CA VAL A 363 -4.29 -11.60 19.11
C VAL A 363 -5.45 -12.03 19.99
N ARG A 364 -6.58 -12.44 19.39
CA ARG A 364 -7.74 -12.95 20.11
C ARG A 364 -7.37 -14.20 20.92
N GLU A 365 -6.62 -15.13 20.33
CA GLU A 365 -6.17 -16.34 21.01
C GLU A 365 -5.26 -15.98 22.20
N LYS A 366 -4.24 -15.14 22.01
CA LYS A 366 -3.35 -14.68 23.09
C LYS A 366 -4.11 -13.99 24.22
N LEU A 367 -5.13 -13.20 23.88
CA LEU A 367 -5.98 -12.54 24.87
C LEU A 367 -6.78 -13.56 25.70
N LEU A 368 -7.33 -14.60 25.06
CA LEU A 368 -8.05 -15.68 25.75
C LEU A 368 -7.11 -16.46 26.69
N TRP A 369 -5.89 -16.78 26.24
CA TRP A 369 -4.86 -17.40 27.08
C TRP A 369 -4.50 -16.53 28.29
N SER A 370 -4.20 -15.25 28.07
CA SER A 370 -3.88 -14.30 29.14
C SER A 370 -5.05 -14.15 30.12
N GLN A 371 -6.29 -14.11 29.63
CA GLN A 371 -7.47 -14.05 30.49
C GLN A 371 -7.64 -15.31 31.35
N ALA A 372 -7.39 -16.49 30.78
CA ALA A 372 -7.40 -17.75 31.54
C ALA A 372 -6.30 -17.76 32.62
N GLU A 373 -5.10 -17.29 32.30
CA GLU A 373 -4.00 -17.18 33.26
C GLU A 373 -4.33 -16.19 34.39
N VAL A 374 -4.89 -15.01 34.07
CA VAL A 374 -5.33 -14.04 35.09
C VAL A 374 -6.39 -14.64 36.01
N ARG A 375 -7.36 -15.41 35.47
CA ARG A 375 -8.34 -16.11 36.29
C ARG A 375 -7.69 -17.13 37.23
N ALA A 376 -6.75 -17.94 36.72
CA ALA A 376 -6.01 -18.90 37.53
C ALA A 376 -5.20 -18.21 38.64
N LYS A 377 -4.52 -17.09 38.34
CA LYS A 377 -3.78 -16.31 39.34
C LYS A 377 -4.68 -15.67 40.38
N ARG A 378 -5.87 -15.18 39.99
CA ARG A 378 -6.88 -14.68 40.95
C ARG A 378 -7.38 -15.78 41.88
N GLN A 379 -7.58 -16.98 41.36
CA GLN A 379 -7.94 -18.14 42.17
C GLN A 379 -6.84 -18.49 43.19
N GLN A 380 -5.57 -18.54 42.74
CA GLN A 380 -4.41 -18.75 43.61
C GLN A 380 -4.30 -17.66 44.70
N LEU A 381 -4.58 -16.40 44.35
CA LEU A 381 -4.59 -15.30 45.31
C LEU A 381 -5.70 -15.48 46.36
N ALA A 382 -6.91 -15.83 45.94
CA ALA A 382 -8.03 -16.08 46.85
C ALA A 382 -7.73 -17.23 47.83
N GLU A 383 -7.13 -18.32 47.34
CA GLU A 383 -6.69 -19.44 48.19
C GLU A 383 -5.62 -19.00 49.20
N ALA A 384 -4.65 -18.20 48.77
CA ALA A 384 -3.63 -17.65 49.67
C ALA A 384 -4.23 -16.69 50.72
N GLU A 385 -5.21 -15.87 50.35
CA GLU A 385 -5.92 -14.98 51.27
C GLU A 385 -6.68 -15.76 52.35
N VAL A 386 -7.35 -16.86 51.96
CA VAL A 386 -8.02 -17.77 52.90
C VAL A 386 -7.00 -18.39 53.86
N LEU A 387 -5.89 -18.94 53.35
CA LEU A 387 -4.82 -19.49 54.19
C LEU A 387 -4.23 -18.44 55.15
N VAL A 388 -4.02 -17.20 54.69
CA VAL A 388 -3.55 -16.10 55.56
C VAL A 388 -4.57 -15.78 56.65
N ALA A 389 -5.86 -15.73 56.33
CA ALA A 389 -6.91 -15.52 57.32
C ALA A 389 -6.95 -16.64 58.37
N GLU A 390 -6.83 -17.90 57.96
CA GLU A 390 -6.73 -19.05 58.87
C GLU A 390 -5.52 -18.95 59.80
N ARG A 391 -4.33 -18.64 59.25
CA ARG A 391 -3.10 -18.47 60.05
C ARG A 391 -3.22 -17.30 61.04
N ARG A 392 -3.86 -16.20 60.65
CA ARG A 392 -4.17 -15.07 61.55
C ARG A 392 -5.10 -15.49 62.69
N ASN A 393 -6.10 -16.32 62.42
CA ASN A 393 -7.00 -16.85 63.45
C ASN A 393 -6.25 -17.75 64.44
N VAL A 394 -5.44 -18.69 63.95
CA VAL A 394 -4.60 -19.57 64.80
C VAL A 394 -3.64 -18.75 65.66
N LEU A 395 -2.98 -17.76 65.08
CA LEU A 395 -2.08 -16.87 65.82
C LEU A 395 -2.83 -16.09 66.92
N THR A 396 -4.04 -15.63 66.63
CA THR A 396 -4.88 -14.91 67.61
C THR A 396 -5.28 -15.84 68.75
N GLN A 397 -5.70 -17.07 68.47
CA GLN A 397 -6.00 -18.09 69.48
C GLN A 397 -4.77 -18.41 70.35
N ALA A 398 -3.61 -18.64 69.73
CA ALA A 398 -2.37 -18.90 70.46
C ALA A 398 -1.96 -17.72 71.36
N ARG A 399 -2.14 -16.48 70.89
CA ARG A 399 -1.91 -15.27 71.71
C ARG A 399 -2.86 -15.21 72.90
N LEU A 400 -4.14 -15.55 72.71
CA LEU A 400 -5.13 -15.58 73.79
C LEU A 400 -4.78 -16.64 74.84
N GLU A 401 -4.42 -17.85 74.43
CA GLU A 401 -3.99 -18.93 75.34
C GLU A 401 -2.70 -18.58 76.08
N ARG A 402 -1.70 -18.01 75.39
CA ARG A 402 -0.50 -17.47 76.05
C ARG A 402 -0.87 -16.43 77.11
N ASN A 403 -1.75 -15.49 76.78
CA ASN A 403 -2.19 -14.45 77.73
C ASN A 403 -2.99 -15.03 78.90
N ARG A 404 -3.75 -16.11 78.68
CA ARG A 404 -4.45 -16.85 79.74
C ARG A 404 -3.46 -17.55 80.66
N LEU A 405 -2.50 -18.28 80.11
CA LEU A 405 -1.44 -18.96 80.86
C LEU A 405 -0.59 -17.96 81.65
N GLN A 406 -0.24 -16.82 81.05
CA GLN A 406 0.53 -15.77 81.73
C GLN A 406 -0.24 -15.21 82.94
N ARG A 407 -1.56 -14.98 82.80
CA ARG A 407 -2.42 -14.56 83.93
C ARG A 407 -2.54 -15.64 85.00
N ALA A 408 -2.73 -16.90 84.61
CA ALA A 408 -2.81 -18.02 85.54
C ALA A 408 -1.49 -18.23 86.30
N ASN A 409 -0.35 -18.16 85.60
CA ASN A 409 0.98 -18.21 86.20
C ASN A 409 1.18 -17.05 87.19
N GLY A 410 0.83 -15.81 86.82
CA GLY A 410 0.84 -14.68 87.73
C GLY A 410 -0.02 -14.90 88.99
N SER A 411 -1.22 -15.45 88.84
CA SER A 411 -2.10 -15.77 89.98
C SER A 411 -1.55 -16.90 90.86
N LEU A 412 -0.95 -17.94 90.25
CA LEU A 412 -0.29 -19.01 90.99
C LEU A 412 0.91 -18.47 91.78
N ASN A 413 1.75 -17.65 91.17
CA ASN A 413 2.87 -17.01 91.86
C ASN A 413 2.38 -16.16 93.05
N GLN A 414 1.27 -15.43 92.90
CA GLN A 414 0.66 -14.70 94.01
C GLN A 414 0.16 -15.63 95.13
N ARG A 415 -0.44 -16.78 94.79
CA ARG A 415 -0.94 -17.76 95.77
C ARG A 415 0.18 -18.53 96.47
N CYS A 416 1.29 -18.80 95.77
CA CYS A 416 2.45 -19.47 96.35
C CYS A 416 3.13 -18.61 97.44
N GLY A 417 2.89 -17.29 97.46
CA GLY A 417 3.40 -16.40 98.51
C GLY A 417 4.92 -16.57 98.69
N LEU A 418 5.36 -16.77 99.93
CA LEU A 418 6.77 -16.94 100.28
C LEU A 418 7.40 -18.22 99.70
N LEU A 419 6.60 -19.21 99.29
CA LEU A 419 7.11 -20.44 98.66
C LEU A 419 7.65 -20.18 97.24
N GLY A 420 7.29 -19.06 96.62
CA GLY A 420 7.79 -18.66 95.30
C GLY A 420 9.13 -17.90 95.37
N ASP A 421 9.45 -17.29 96.52
CA ASP A 421 10.70 -16.56 96.72
C ASP A 421 11.76 -17.48 97.31
N ARG A 422 12.58 -18.02 96.40
CA ARG A 422 13.67 -18.94 96.75
C ARG A 422 14.61 -18.36 97.80
N ASP A 423 14.91 -17.08 97.72
CA ASP A 423 15.83 -16.41 98.64
C ASP A 423 15.25 -16.36 100.06
N LEU A 424 13.96 -16.06 100.18
CA LEU A 424 13.29 -16.03 101.48
C LEU A 424 13.14 -17.43 102.09
N LEU A 425 12.91 -18.46 101.27
CA LEU A 425 12.93 -19.84 101.75
C LEU A 425 14.31 -20.27 102.25
N LEU A 426 15.37 -19.89 101.54
CA LEU A 426 16.74 -20.14 101.98
C LEU A 426 17.03 -19.43 103.30
N ASP A 427 16.55 -18.20 103.49
CA ASP A 427 16.69 -17.47 104.76
C ASP A 427 15.90 -18.13 105.90
N LEU A 428 14.69 -18.65 105.63
CA LEU A 428 13.92 -19.43 106.61
C LEU A 428 14.64 -20.72 106.99
N GLU A 429 15.20 -21.44 106.03
CA GLU A 429 16.01 -22.64 106.30
C GLU A 429 17.24 -22.31 107.13
N GLN A 430 17.94 -21.22 106.81
CA GLN A 430 19.10 -20.75 107.56
C GLN A 430 18.74 -20.33 108.99
N THR A 431 17.64 -19.59 109.17
CA THR A 431 17.18 -19.14 110.49
C THR A 431 16.68 -20.30 111.35
N LEU A 432 16.01 -21.30 110.77
CA LEU A 432 15.69 -22.55 111.45
C LEU A 432 16.94 -23.34 111.83
N GLY A 433 17.93 -23.41 110.95
CA GLY A 433 19.23 -24.02 111.26
C GLY A 433 19.93 -23.31 112.43
N ALA A 434 19.90 -21.98 112.44
CA ALA A 434 20.44 -21.18 113.52
C ALA A 434 19.67 -21.37 114.83
N SER A 435 18.33 -21.39 114.81
CA SER A 435 17.52 -21.57 116.02
C SER A 435 17.72 -22.94 116.66
N GLN A 436 17.82 -24.00 115.86
CA GLN A 436 18.14 -25.35 116.34
C GLN A 436 19.53 -25.40 117.01
N LEU A 437 20.50 -24.65 116.49
CA LEU A 437 21.82 -24.54 117.11
C LEU A 437 21.75 -23.81 118.45
N LEU A 438 20.98 -22.73 118.55
CA LEU A 438 20.72 -22.03 119.81
C LEU A 438 19.98 -22.91 120.83
N GLU A 439 19.00 -23.71 120.41
CA GLU A 439 18.28 -24.64 121.29
C GLU A 439 19.22 -25.68 121.90
N LYS A 440 20.09 -26.29 121.08
CA LYS A 440 21.13 -27.20 121.58
C LYS A 440 22.02 -26.52 122.62
N HIS A 441 22.46 -25.29 122.36
CA HIS A 441 23.24 -24.52 123.33
C HIS A 441 22.46 -24.20 124.62
N LEU A 442 21.16 -23.94 124.53
CA LEU A 442 20.31 -23.75 125.71
C LEU A 442 20.16 -25.03 126.52
N GLU A 443 20.02 -26.18 125.86
CA GLU A 443 19.99 -27.49 126.53
C GLU A 443 21.32 -27.77 127.24
N GLU A 444 22.45 -27.51 126.58
CA GLU A 444 23.78 -27.58 127.20
C GLU A 444 23.88 -26.66 128.42
N LEU A 445 23.40 -25.43 128.33
CA LEU A 445 23.41 -24.48 129.44
C LEU A 445 22.45 -24.88 130.56
N ARG A 446 21.31 -25.50 130.26
CA ARG A 446 20.38 -26.06 131.26
C ARG A 446 21.02 -27.25 131.97
N LEU A 447 21.72 -28.12 131.25
CA LEU A 447 22.49 -29.22 131.84
C LEU A 447 23.60 -28.67 132.74
N ARG A 448 24.36 -27.68 132.29
CA ARG A 448 25.37 -26.99 133.12
C ARG A 448 24.76 -26.29 134.33
N LYS A 449 23.61 -25.64 134.18
CA LYS A 449 22.89 -25.02 135.29
C LYS A 449 22.46 -26.07 136.30
N ALA A 450 21.85 -27.17 135.85
CA ALA A 450 21.47 -28.29 136.69
C ALA A 450 22.69 -28.84 137.45
N GLU A 451 23.83 -28.99 136.77
CA GLU A 451 25.11 -29.39 137.34
C GLU A 451 25.61 -28.38 138.41
N VAL A 452 25.52 -27.08 138.15
CA VAL A 452 25.92 -26.03 139.11
C VAL A 452 24.97 -25.94 140.31
N THR A 453 23.65 -26.07 140.12
CA THR A 453 22.70 -26.19 141.25
C THR A 453 22.94 -27.46 142.07
N ALA A 454 23.32 -28.57 141.43
CA ALA A 454 23.73 -29.78 142.15
C ALA A 454 25.03 -29.57 142.93
N ARG A 455 25.99 -28.79 142.40
CA ARG A 455 27.23 -28.41 143.11
C ARG A 455 26.98 -27.41 144.25
N CYS A 456 26.12 -26.40 144.10
CA CYS A 456 25.76 -25.44 145.17
C CYS A 456 24.90 -26.04 146.28
N GLY A 457 24.20 -27.16 146.05
CA GLY A 457 23.54 -27.93 147.10
C GLY A 457 24.50 -28.71 148.01
N SER A 458 25.80 -28.77 147.67
CA SER A 458 26.80 -29.57 148.37
C SER A 458 27.89 -28.77 149.12
N SER A 459 27.80 -27.44 149.14
CA SER A 459 28.79 -26.56 149.79
C SER A 459 28.15 -25.45 150.63
N SER A 460 27.38 -25.81 151.66
CA SER A 460 27.13 -24.96 152.84
C SER A 460 26.59 -25.83 153.98
N ALA A 461 27.49 -26.51 154.68
CA ALA A 461 27.20 -27.19 155.94
C ALA A 461 28.23 -26.75 156.97
N THR A 462 28.13 -25.49 157.41
CA THR A 462 28.57 -25.01 158.73
C THR A 462 28.14 -23.55 158.91
N GLU A 463 27.50 -23.27 160.05
CA GLU A 463 27.24 -21.95 160.66
C GLU A 463 25.96 -21.19 160.26
N ALA A 464 24.91 -21.56 161.01
CA ALA A 464 23.96 -20.71 161.73
C ALA A 464 23.78 -19.22 161.35
N SER A 465 22.49 -18.87 161.19
CA SER A 465 21.90 -17.53 161.21
C SER A 465 21.91 -16.76 159.89
N ASP A 466 20.86 -16.95 159.07
CA ASP A 466 20.01 -15.84 158.60
C ASP A 466 18.86 -16.34 157.69
N GLU A 467 17.79 -16.83 158.32
CA GLU A 467 16.50 -17.17 157.69
C GLU A 467 15.70 -15.94 157.21
N ARG A 468 16.35 -14.88 156.74
CA ARG A 468 15.68 -13.66 156.21
C ARG A 468 16.08 -13.25 154.79
N GLY A 469 17.01 -13.96 154.14
CA GLY A 469 17.51 -13.63 152.78
C GLY A 469 16.79 -14.28 151.60
N LEU A 470 16.24 -15.50 151.77
CA LEU A 470 15.68 -16.29 150.65
C LEU A 470 14.20 -16.01 150.35
N LEU A 471 13.46 -15.42 151.29
CA LEU A 471 12.08 -14.95 151.06
C LEU A 471 12.01 -13.55 150.43
N LEU A 472 13.14 -12.82 150.34
CA LEU A 472 13.23 -11.52 149.66
C LEU A 472 13.59 -11.67 148.16
N ALA A 473 14.32 -12.71 147.77
CA ALA A 473 14.72 -12.96 146.37
C ALA A 473 13.58 -13.51 145.49
N ASP A 474 12.59 -14.18 146.06
CA ASP A 474 11.40 -14.64 145.34
C ASP A 474 10.23 -13.63 145.40
N CYS A 475 10.19 -12.72 146.37
CA CYS A 475 9.29 -11.56 146.35
C CYS A 475 9.73 -10.46 145.36
N ILE A 476 11.03 -10.28 145.10
CA ILE A 476 11.53 -9.34 144.07
C ILE A 476 11.31 -9.89 142.65
N ARG A 477 11.21 -11.21 142.48
CA ARG A 477 10.92 -11.83 141.17
C ARG A 477 9.45 -11.73 140.75
N HIS A 478 8.55 -11.42 141.67
CA HIS A 478 7.10 -11.34 141.43
C HIS A 478 6.50 -9.92 141.51
N THR A 479 7.26 -8.91 141.92
CA THR A 479 6.76 -7.53 142.12
C THR A 479 7.30 -6.49 141.13
N TRP A 480 8.28 -6.85 140.30
CA TRP A 480 8.66 -6.05 139.14
C TRP A 480 8.22 -6.76 137.87
N GLY A 481 7.09 -6.27 137.36
CA GLY A 481 6.58 -6.61 136.05
C GLY A 481 7.61 -6.35 134.95
N GLY A 482 7.34 -6.98 133.81
CA GLY A 482 8.11 -6.77 132.59
C GLY A 482 8.16 -5.31 132.14
N TYR A 483 8.98 -5.11 131.10
CA TYR A 483 9.36 -3.85 130.45
C TYR A 483 10.46 -3.13 131.25
N GLU A 484 11.64 -2.87 130.69
CA GLU A 484 11.88 -1.89 129.62
C GLU A 484 13.21 -2.18 128.88
N LEU A 485 13.19 -2.19 127.54
CA LEU A 485 13.63 -1.10 126.64
C LEU A 485 15.15 -0.78 126.66
N ARG A 486 15.77 -1.24 125.56
CA ARG A 486 16.76 -0.55 124.71
C ARG A 486 18.15 -0.20 125.27
N SER A 487 19.15 -0.78 124.62
CA SER A 487 20.18 -0.02 123.88
C SER A 487 20.74 -0.92 122.76
N PHE A 488 20.49 -0.61 121.49
CA PHE A 488 21.39 0.18 120.62
C PHE A 488 22.74 -0.51 120.35
N LEU A 489 22.84 -1.19 119.20
CA LEU A 489 23.90 -1.05 118.17
C LEU A 489 23.83 -2.23 117.20
N GLY A 490 23.74 -1.93 115.90
CA GLY A 490 24.03 -2.92 114.85
C GLY A 490 22.88 -3.22 113.91
N HIS A 491 22.64 -2.32 112.95
CA HIS A 491 22.70 -2.63 111.50
C HIS A 491 22.03 -1.51 110.70
N HIS A 492 22.77 -0.44 110.49
CA HIS A 492 22.76 0.18 109.17
C HIS A 492 23.69 -0.65 108.30
N GLN A 493 23.13 -1.45 107.39
CA GLN A 493 23.73 -1.75 106.09
C GLN A 493 22.79 -2.63 105.27
N CYS A 494 22.80 -2.35 103.96
CA CYS A 494 22.24 -3.16 102.86
C CYS A 494 20.77 -2.91 102.48
N LEU A 495 20.53 -1.82 101.75
CA LEU A 495 19.61 -1.85 100.61
C LEU A 495 20.42 -1.52 99.33
N PRO A 496 20.33 -2.34 98.26
CA PRO A 496 21.10 -2.18 97.02
C PRO A 496 20.53 -1.10 96.09
N PRO A 497 21.37 -0.47 95.24
CA PRO A 497 20.96 0.63 94.37
C PRO A 497 20.45 0.13 93.02
N GLU A 498 19.35 -0.64 92.95
CA GLU A 498 18.86 -1.16 91.66
C GLU A 498 17.35 -1.09 91.41
N PHE A 499 16.60 -0.30 92.19
CA PHE A 499 15.25 0.10 91.82
C PHE A 499 15.09 1.62 91.85
N GLN A 500 15.60 2.29 90.80
CA GLN A 500 15.07 3.59 90.38
C GLN A 500 13.95 3.36 89.35
N PRO A 501 12.66 3.39 89.75
CA PRO A 501 11.63 3.82 88.82
C PRO A 501 11.71 5.35 88.73
N LYS A 502 11.83 5.88 87.50
CA LYS A 502 11.69 7.31 87.21
C LYS A 502 10.26 7.76 87.53
N PHE A 503 9.96 8.02 88.79
CA PHE A 503 8.78 8.78 89.19
C PHE A 503 9.19 10.25 89.35
N SER A 504 8.58 11.11 88.55
CA SER A 504 8.67 12.56 88.72
C SER A 504 8.14 12.93 90.12
N PRO A 505 8.83 13.79 90.90
CA PRO A 505 8.34 14.29 92.19
C PRO A 505 6.93 14.89 92.13
N ARG A 506 6.49 15.30 90.94
CA ARG A 506 5.15 15.83 90.68
C ARG A 506 4.04 14.78 90.80
N ALA A 507 4.30 13.52 90.44
CA ALA A 507 3.31 12.44 90.49
C ALA A 507 3.03 11.97 91.93
N ILE A 508 4.02 12.06 92.82
CA ILE A 508 3.87 11.73 94.24
C ILE A 508 3.08 12.84 94.96
N TYR A 509 3.33 14.11 94.62
CA TYR A 509 2.54 15.24 95.14
C TYR A 509 1.09 15.22 94.63
N GLU A 510 0.86 14.87 93.36
CA GLU A 510 -0.49 14.75 92.80
C GLU A 510 -1.26 13.55 93.36
N TRP A 511 -0.62 12.40 93.63
CA TRP A 511 -1.27 11.28 94.30
C TRP A 511 -1.61 11.60 95.76
N TYR A 512 -0.71 12.30 96.47
CA TYR A 512 -0.95 12.73 97.85
C TYR A 512 -2.05 13.81 97.96
N GLN A 513 -2.09 14.78 97.04
CA GLN A 513 -3.19 15.76 96.96
C GLN A 513 -4.53 15.10 96.61
N ARG A 514 -4.54 14.17 95.65
CA ARG A 514 -5.78 13.49 95.22
C ARG A 514 -6.29 12.50 96.28
N SER A 515 -5.39 11.97 97.11
CA SER A 515 -5.75 11.18 98.28
C SER A 515 -6.21 12.02 99.47
N GLN A 516 -5.77 13.29 99.59
CA GLN A 516 -6.35 14.24 100.56
C GLN A 516 -7.73 14.75 100.13
N GLU A 517 -7.93 15.09 98.85
CA GLU A 517 -9.23 15.53 98.31
C GLU A 517 -10.32 14.43 98.37
N ASN A 518 -9.93 13.15 98.27
CA ASN A 518 -10.86 12.03 98.44
C ASN A 518 -11.17 11.69 99.91
N CYS A 519 -10.35 12.16 100.86
CA CYS A 519 -10.59 12.00 102.30
C CYS A 519 -11.45 13.13 102.89
N GLU A 520 -11.58 14.28 102.21
CA GLU A 520 -12.45 15.39 102.63
C GLU A 520 -13.89 15.28 102.10
N ASN A 521 -14.16 14.41 101.11
CA ASN A 521 -15.51 14.14 100.58
C ASN A 521 -16.22 12.92 101.20
N LEU A 522 -15.68 12.38 102.31
CA LEU A 522 -16.28 11.31 103.10
C LEU A 522 -16.30 11.69 104.59
N LYS A 523 -17.05 12.74 104.92
CA LYS A 523 -17.57 12.98 106.27
C LYS A 523 -19.04 13.38 106.21
N TRP A 524 -19.82 12.73 107.06
CA TRP A 524 -21.17 13.08 107.48
C TRP A 524 -21.25 14.51 108.00
#